data_AF-A0A9D0YDC0-F1
#
_entry.id   AF-A0A9D0YDC0-F1
#
_cell.length_a   1.000
_cell.length_b   1.000
_cell.length_c   1.000
_cell.angle_alpha   90.00
_cell.angle_beta   90.00
_cell.angle_gamma   90.00
#
_symmetry.space_group_name_H-M   'P 1'
#
loop_
_entity.id
_entity.type
_entity.pdbx_description
1 polymer ?
#
loop_
_entity_poly.entity_id
_entity_poly.type
_entity_poly.pdbx_seq_one_letter_code
_entity_poly.pdbx_strand_id
1 'polypeptide(L)'
;MKSAAESLDIAVIDNAIQMLNKYAKEPSIKPLIPILEALKQDLNNESLLAQLTDTWRNLGVLQGAVLTYAPKFYTLIPDDIFGDKK
;
A
#
# COMPACT_ATOMS: atom_id res chain seq x y z
N MET A 1 -18.26 -3.15 15.22
CA MET A 1 -18.05 -4.44 14.52
C MET A 1 -17.34 -4.12 13.23
N LYS A 2 -16.15 -4.67 12.96
CA LYS A 2 -15.48 -4.49 11.67
C LYS A 2 -16.29 -5.20 10.59
N SER A 3 -16.44 -4.59 9.42
CA SER A 3 -17.14 -5.21 8.30
C SER A 3 -16.30 -6.34 7.68
N ALA A 4 -16.93 -7.20 6.87
CA ALA A 4 -16.21 -8.26 6.15
C ALA A 4 -15.19 -7.66 5.14
N ALA A 5 -15.50 -6.49 4.57
CA ALA A 5 -14.59 -5.77 3.68
C ALA A 5 -13.37 -5.24 4.45
N GLU A 6 -13.58 -4.59 5.60
CA GLU A 6 -12.48 -4.08 6.43
C GLU A 6 -11.54 -5.21 6.90
N SER A 7 -12.09 -6.38 7.21
CA SER A 7 -11.31 -7.55 7.61
C SER A 7 -10.43 -8.07 6.46
N LEU A 8 -10.96 -8.04 5.23
CA LEU A 8 -10.20 -8.39 4.03
C LEU A 8 -9.08 -7.39 3.75
N ASP A 9 -9.36 -6.09 3.87
CA ASP A 9 -8.36 -5.03 3.64
C ASP A 9 -7.20 -5.11 4.65
N ILE A 10 -7.50 -5.38 5.92
CA ILE A 10 -6.45 -5.61 6.93
C ILE A 10 -5.57 -6.81 6.56
N ALA A 11 -6.17 -7.91 6.11
CA ALA A 11 -5.43 -9.09 5.69
C ALA A 11 -4.54 -8.81 4.46
N VAL A 12 -5.04 -7.99 3.52
CA VAL A 12 -4.25 -7.51 2.37
C VAL A 12 -3.06 -6.66 2.83
N ILE A 13 -3.29 -5.72 3.75
CA ILE A 13 -2.24 -4.86 4.30
C ILE A 13 -1.19 -5.69 5.07
N ASP A 14 -1.61 -6.63 5.91
CA ASP A 14 -0.72 -7.50 6.66
C ASP A 14 0.17 -8.34 5.73
N ASN A 15 -0.42 -8.91 4.69
CA ASN A 15 0.32 -9.67 3.69
C ASN A 15 1.32 -8.77 2.94
N ALA A 16 0.91 -7.56 2.55
CA ALA A 16 1.80 -6.62 1.88
C ALA A 16 3.00 -6.25 2.77
N ILE A 17 2.78 -5.89 4.04
CA ILE A 17 3.85 -5.59 5.00
C ILE A 17 4.82 -6.77 5.13
N GLN A 18 4.29 -7.98 5.30
CA GLN A 18 5.12 -9.18 5.45
C GLN A 18 5.99 -9.43 4.21
N MET A 19 5.39 -9.36 3.03
CA MET A 19 6.07 -9.66 1.77
C MET A 19 7.11 -8.59 1.41
N LEU A 20 6.78 -7.32 1.59
CA LEU A 20 7.70 -6.21 1.34
C LEU A 20 8.89 -6.24 2.29
N ASN A 21 8.67 -6.46 3.60
CA ASN A 21 9.78 -6.58 4.55
C ASN A 21 10.70 -7.77 4.25
N LYS A 22 10.16 -8.86 3.71
CA LYS A 22 10.94 -10.07 3.41
C LYS A 22 11.74 -9.96 2.11
N TYR A 23 11.15 -9.33 1.09
CA TYR A 23 11.69 -9.42 -0.26
C TYR A 23 12.09 -8.07 -0.89
N ALA A 24 11.44 -6.96 -0.54
CA ALA A 24 11.77 -5.63 -1.06
C ALA A 24 12.89 -5.00 -0.21
N LYS A 25 14.13 -5.12 -0.69
CA LYS A 25 15.33 -4.64 0.03
C LYS A 25 15.65 -3.18 -0.26
N GLU A 26 15.02 -2.61 -1.26
CA GLU A 26 15.22 -1.25 -1.73
C GLU A 26 14.79 -0.25 -0.65
N PRO A 27 15.70 0.63 -0.18
CA PRO A 27 15.38 1.61 0.85
C PRO A 27 14.19 2.50 0.51
N SER A 28 14.00 2.81 -0.78
CA SER A 28 12.90 3.62 -1.28
C SER A 28 11.52 3.00 -1.08
N ILE A 29 11.40 1.68 -0.89
CA ILE A 29 10.13 0.98 -0.64
C ILE A 29 9.73 1.03 0.84
N LYS A 30 10.71 1.15 1.75
CA LYS A 30 10.49 1.14 3.21
C LYS A 30 9.48 2.19 3.72
N PRO A 31 9.37 3.41 3.17
CA PRO A 31 8.39 4.40 3.60
C PRO A 31 6.93 3.92 3.48
N LEU A 32 6.63 2.92 2.65
CA LEU A 32 5.27 2.34 2.57
C LEU A 32 4.86 1.61 3.85
N ILE A 33 5.79 0.98 4.56
CA ILE A 33 5.50 0.11 5.71
C ILE A 33 4.79 0.86 6.85
N PRO A 34 5.31 1.97 7.39
CA PRO A 34 4.64 2.68 8.48
C PRO A 34 3.27 3.24 8.07
N ILE A 35 3.08 3.62 6.81
CA ILE A 35 1.78 4.10 6.29
C ILE A 35 0.75 2.96 6.31
N LEU A 36 1.15 1.78 5.84
CA LEU A 36 0.34 0.56 5.89
C LEU A 36 0.00 0.16 7.33
N GLU A 37 0.96 0.23 8.25
CA GLU A 37 0.74 -0.06 9.68
C GLU A 37 -0.30 0.89 10.30
N ALA A 38 -0.24 2.18 9.95
CA ALA A 38 -1.21 3.17 10.39
C ALA A 38 -2.61 2.93 9.80
N LEU A 39 -2.70 2.61 8.50
CA LEU A 39 -3.98 2.30 7.82
C LEU A 39 -4.70 1.10 8.42
N LYS A 40 -4.00 0.12 8.99
CA LYS A 40 -4.66 -1.00 9.70
C LYS A 40 -5.52 -0.55 10.89
N GLN A 41 -5.12 0.55 11.54
CA GLN A 41 -5.84 1.12 12.67
C GLN A 41 -7.05 1.92 12.21
N ASP A 42 -6.92 2.62 11.08
CA ASP A 42 -7.96 3.46 10.48
C ASP A 42 -7.89 3.38 8.95
N LEU A 43 -8.65 2.44 8.37
CA LEU A 43 -8.61 2.11 6.94
C LEU A 43 -9.13 3.24 6.05
N ASN A 44 -10.00 4.10 6.59
CA ASN A 44 -10.66 5.16 5.85
C ASN A 44 -10.01 6.52 6.10
N ASN A 45 -8.80 6.55 6.67
CA ASN A 45 -8.09 7.78 6.94
C ASN A 45 -7.59 8.42 5.64
N GLU A 46 -8.31 9.45 5.18
CA GLU A 46 -8.00 10.14 3.92
C GLU A 46 -6.56 10.69 3.86
N SER A 47 -6.02 11.16 4.99
CA SER A 47 -4.65 11.67 5.06
C SER A 47 -3.62 10.55 4.86
N LEU A 48 -3.84 9.38 5.46
CA LEU A 48 -2.96 8.22 5.27
C LEU A 48 -3.08 7.65 3.86
N LEU A 49 -4.28 7.63 3.28
CA LEU A 49 -4.50 7.18 1.89
C LEU A 49 -3.82 8.12 0.87
N ALA A 50 -3.87 9.44 1.11
CA ALA A 50 -3.15 10.41 0.29
C ALA A 50 -1.63 10.20 0.41
N GLN A 51 -1.10 10.05 1.63
CA GLN A 51 0.31 9.75 1.87
C GLN A 51 0.76 8.44 1.20
N LEU A 52 -0.07 7.40 1.25
CA LEU A 52 0.18 6.13 0.59
C LEU A 52 0.29 6.33 -0.93
N THR A 53 -0.65 7.06 -1.51
CA THR A 53 -0.70 7.36 -2.95
C THR A 53 0.52 8.16 -3.40
N ASP A 54 0.91 9.20 -2.66
CA ASP A 54 2.08 10.02 -2.98
C ASP A 54 3.38 9.22 -2.85
N THR A 55 3.52 8.44 -1.78
CA THR A 55 4.69 7.56 -1.57
C THR A 55 4.81 6.53 -2.68
N TRP A 56 3.67 5.92 -3.06
CA TRP A 56 3.58 4.97 -4.17
C TRP A 56 3.98 5.60 -5.51
N ARG A 57 3.48 6.80 -5.83
CA ARG A 57 3.83 7.52 -7.08
C ARG A 57 5.31 7.89 -7.14
N ASN A 58 5.92 8.22 -6.00
CA ASN A 58 7.34 8.55 -5.91
C ASN A 58 8.29 7.36 -6.08
N LEU A 59 7.79 6.11 -6.11
CA LEU A 59 8.62 4.92 -6.35
C LEU A 59 9.08 4.80 -7.82
N GLY A 60 8.36 5.40 -8.76
CA GLY A 60 8.64 5.25 -10.20
C GLY A 60 8.76 3.78 -10.60
N VAL A 61 9.90 3.39 -11.17
CA VAL A 61 10.15 2.02 -11.64
C VAL A 61 10.03 0.95 -10.55
N LEU A 62 10.19 1.32 -9.27
CA LEU A 62 10.11 0.38 -8.14
C LEU A 62 8.67 -0.03 -7.78
N GLN A 63 7.66 0.62 -8.38
CA GLN A 63 6.27 0.18 -8.29
C GLN A 63 6.09 -1.28 -8.71
N GLY A 64 6.80 -1.72 -9.77
CA GLY A 64 6.75 -3.11 -10.23
C GLY A 64 7.30 -4.11 -9.21
N ALA A 65 8.32 -3.71 -8.44
CA ALA A 65 8.88 -4.56 -7.38
C ALA A 65 7.87 -4.75 -6.24
N VAL A 66 7.16 -3.68 -5.85
CA VAL A 66 6.09 -3.77 -4.86
C VAL A 66 4.97 -4.70 -5.34
N LEU A 67 4.49 -4.55 -6.58
CA LEU A 67 3.42 -5.41 -7.13
C LEU A 67 3.84 -6.86 -7.32
N THR A 68 5.14 -7.13 -7.52
CA THR A 68 5.67 -8.50 -7.60
C THR A 68 5.48 -9.24 -6.27
N TYR A 69 5.71 -8.55 -5.14
CA TYR A 69 5.63 -9.18 -3.81
C TYR A 69 4.27 -9.02 -3.14
N ALA A 70 3.56 -7.94 -3.43
CA ALA A 70 2.25 -7.59 -2.89
C ALA A 70 1.26 -7.26 -4.02
N PRO A 71 0.81 -8.25 -4.81
CA PRO A 71 0.02 -8.00 -6.01
C PRO A 71 -1.35 -7.38 -5.73
N LYS A 72 -1.90 -7.51 -4.51
CA LYS A 72 -3.14 -6.85 -4.12
C LYS A 72 -2.94 -5.41 -3.62
N PHE A 73 -1.71 -4.91 -3.58
CA PHE A 73 -1.42 -3.55 -3.11
C PHE A 73 -2.20 -2.49 -3.90
N TYR A 74 -2.46 -2.71 -5.19
CA TYR A 74 -3.23 -1.76 -6.01
C TYR A 74 -4.65 -1.50 -5.49
N THR A 75 -5.26 -2.43 -4.74
CA THR A 75 -6.61 -2.25 -4.20
C THR A 75 -6.64 -1.27 -3.02
N LEU A 76 -5.47 -0.93 -2.47
CA LEU A 76 -5.31 0.02 -1.36
C LEU A 76 -5.15 1.46 -1.84
N ILE A 77 -4.92 1.65 -3.14
CA ILE A 77 -4.75 2.98 -3.74
C ILE A 77 -6.13 3.44 -4.25
N PRO A 78 -6.69 4.53 -3.70
CA PRO A 78 -8.04 4.99 -4.06
C PRO A 78 -8.13 5.58 -5.48
N ASP A 79 -7.02 6.08 -6.02
CA ASP A 79 -6.92 6.68 -7.36
C ASP A 79 -6.40 5.67 -8.40
N ASP A 80 -6.36 6.10 -9.68
CA ASP A 80 -5.54 5.40 -10.68
C ASP A 80 -4.10 5.22 -10.17
N ILE A 81 -3.69 3.95 -10.08
CA ILE A 81 -2.41 3.52 -9.53
C ILE A 81 -1.23 4.01 -10.38
N PHE A 82 -1.44 4.31 -11.66
CA PHE A 82 -0.37 4.83 -12.52
C PHE A 82 -0.41 6.36 -12.65
N GLY A 83 -1.51 6.98 -12.23
CA GLY A 83 -1.68 8.44 -12.29
C GLY A 83 -1.67 8.96 -13.73
N ASP A 84 -2.11 8.14 -14.68
CA ASP A 84 -2.28 8.56 -16.07
C ASP A 84 -3.42 9.59 -16.09
N LYS A 85 -3.04 10.87 -16.01
CA LYS A 85 -3.93 11.97 -16.37
C LYS A 85 -4.27 11.81 -17.84
N LYS A 86 -5.50 11.37 -18.13
CA LYS A 86 -6.12 11.64 -19.43
C LYS A 86 -6.21 13.15 -19.67
#